data_AF-A0A7S0I7C0-F1
#
_entry.id   AF-A0A7S0I7C0-F1
#
_cell.length_a   1.000
_cell.length_b   1.000
_cell.length_c   1.000
_cell.angle_alpha   90.00
_cell.angle_beta   90.00
_cell.angle_gamma   90.00
#
_symmetry.space_group_name_H-M   'P 1'
#
loop_
_entity.id
_entity.type
_entity.pdbx_description
1 polymer ?
#
loop_
_entity_poly.entity_id
_entity_poly.type
_entity_poly.pdbx_seq_one_letter_code
_entity_poly.pdbx_strand_id
1 'polypeptide(L)'
;MTQDNEFLEGLVKSGMMILLSEIGDKTFFIAAIMAMRHSRLTVFSGAIGALGVMTALSAAMGWAAPNLISKEITHYLAVGLFFFFGGRSLYESVVAWDGGGDELAEVEAELADEDEKKGKKGK
;
A
#
# COMPACT_ATOMS: atom_id res chain seq x y z
N MET A 1 6.22 23.40 -26.79
CA MET A 1 6.05 23.77 -25.36
C MET A 1 4.80 23.16 -24.73
N THR A 2 4.24 22.07 -25.26
CA THR A 2 3.07 21.37 -24.68
C THR A 2 3.40 20.03 -24.02
N GLN A 3 4.58 19.47 -24.29
CA GLN A 3 4.99 18.16 -23.76
C GLN A 3 5.29 18.19 -22.25
N ASP A 4 5.83 19.29 -21.72
CA ASP A 4 6.10 19.44 -20.29
C ASP A 4 4.80 19.47 -19.46
N ASN A 5 3.72 20.05 -20.03
CA ASN A 5 2.44 20.18 -19.35
C ASN A 5 1.70 18.85 -19.27
N GLU A 6 1.72 18.01 -20.31
CA GLU A 6 1.08 16.68 -20.28
C GLU A 6 1.72 15.75 -19.25
N PHE A 7 3.05 15.79 -19.12
CA PHE A 7 3.76 14.98 -18.12
C PHE A 7 3.47 15.47 -16.70
N LEU A 8 3.57 16.78 -16.45
CA LEU A 8 3.22 17.35 -15.15
C LEU A 8 1.75 17.11 -14.79
N GLU A 9 0.85 17.22 -15.77
CA GLU A 9 -0.57 16.97 -15.56
C GLU A 9 -0.83 15.49 -15.23
N GLY A 10 -0.16 14.56 -15.92
CA GLY A 10 -0.19 13.13 -15.60
C GLY A 10 0.40 12.81 -14.23
N LEU A 11 1.51 13.44 -13.86
CA LEU A 11 2.15 13.31 -12.56
C LEU A 11 1.25 13.80 -11.43
N VAL A 12 0.62 14.97 -11.61
CA VAL A 12 -0.30 15.55 -10.62
C VAL A 12 -1.55 14.70 -10.50
N LYS A 13 -2.15 14.27 -11.63
CA LYS A 13 -3.36 13.42 -11.62
C LYS A 13 -3.10 12.08 -10.94
N SER A 14 -2.03 11.39 -11.31
CA SER A 14 -1.67 10.10 -10.70
C SER A 14 -1.28 10.26 -9.23
N GLY A 15 -0.53 11.30 -8.88
CA GLY A 15 -0.19 11.62 -7.49
C GLY A 15 -1.43 11.91 -6.64
N MET A 16 -2.39 12.69 -7.14
CA MET A 16 -3.66 12.94 -6.45
C MET A 16 -4.49 11.66 -6.31
N MET A 17 -4.52 10.80 -7.33
CA MET A 17 -5.25 9.52 -7.28
C MET A 17 -4.65 8.57 -6.24
N ILE A 18 -3.31 8.48 -6.17
CA ILE A 18 -2.61 7.70 -5.15
C ILE A 18 -2.90 8.27 -3.76
N LEU A 19 -2.74 9.58 -3.54
CA LEU A 19 -3.00 10.20 -2.24
C LEU A 19 -4.45 10.01 -1.77
N LEU A 20 -5.43 10.13 -2.67
CA LEU A 20 -6.84 9.95 -2.34
C LEU A 20 -7.21 8.47 -2.10
N SER A 21 -6.57 7.55 -2.83
CA SER A 21 -6.84 6.11 -2.70
C SER A 21 -6.16 5.47 -1.50
N GLU A 22 -5.05 6.05 -1.03
CA GLU A 22 -4.26 5.55 0.11
C GLU A 22 -4.65 6.23 1.43
N ILE A 23 -5.44 7.32 1.40
CA ILE A 23 -5.94 7.98 2.62
C ILE A 23 -6.86 7.03 3.38
N GLY A 24 -6.44 6.64 4.59
CA GLY A 24 -7.19 5.75 5.46
C GLY A 24 -7.08 4.27 5.10
N ASP A 25 -6.18 3.90 4.19
CA ASP A 25 -5.82 2.50 3.98
C ASP A 25 -4.99 1.96 5.16
N LYS A 26 -5.00 0.63 5.34
CA LYS A 26 -4.20 -0.06 6.37
C LYS A 26 -2.73 0.37 6.30
N THR A 27 -2.20 0.59 5.09
CA THR A 27 -0.80 1.02 4.89
C THR A 27 -0.51 2.43 5.41
N PHE A 28 -1.46 3.38 5.27
CA PHE A 28 -1.33 4.73 5.83
C PHE A 28 -1.31 4.72 7.36
N PHE A 29 -2.16 3.88 7.98
CA PHE A 29 -2.17 3.73 9.45
C PHE A 29 -0.85 3.14 9.97
N ILE A 30 -0.30 2.11 9.31
CA ILE A 30 1.00 1.53 9.67
C ILE A 30 2.12 2.57 9.56
N ALA A 31 2.16 3.34 8.48
CA ALA A 31 3.15 4.39 8.28
C ALA A 31 3.04 5.51 9.33
N ALA A 32 1.81 5.91 9.68
CA ALA A 32 1.55 6.92 10.70
C ALA A 32 2.01 6.46 12.09
N ILE A 33 1.72 5.20 12.46
CA ILE A 33 2.14 4.62 13.75
C ILE A 33 3.66 4.49 13.84
N MET A 34 4.32 4.01 12.77
CA MET A 34 5.77 4.00 12.72
C MET A 34 6.37 5.41 12.82
N ALA A 35 5.75 6.43 12.21
CA ALA A 35 6.20 7.81 12.26
C ALA A 35 6.06 8.47 13.64
N MET A 36 5.21 7.95 14.52
CA MET A 36 5.08 8.42 15.90
C MET A 36 6.20 7.91 16.82
N ARG A 37 6.80 6.75 16.51
CA ARG A 37 7.87 6.15 17.34
C ARG A 37 9.29 6.31 16.79
N HIS A 38 9.46 6.45 15.48
CA HIS A 38 10.78 6.67 14.86
C HIS A 38 10.96 8.10 14.34
N SER A 39 12.20 8.46 13.98
CA SER A 39 12.47 9.77 13.39
C SER A 39 11.64 9.94 12.11
N ARG A 40 10.90 11.06 12.03
CA ARG A 40 9.93 11.36 10.96
C ARG A 40 10.56 11.25 9.56
N LEU A 41 11.85 11.54 9.45
CA LEU A 41 12.60 11.46 8.20
C LEU A 41 12.93 10.02 7.77
N THR A 42 13.22 9.12 8.72
CA THR A 42 13.50 7.71 8.43
C THR A 42 12.25 6.97 7.96
N VAL A 43 11.11 7.25 8.59
CA VAL A 43 9.83 6.64 8.21
C VAL A 43 9.34 7.23 6.89
N PHE A 44 9.53 8.52 6.67
CA PHE A 44 9.17 9.16 5.40
C PHE A 44 9.94 8.58 4.22
N SER A 45 11.26 8.41 4.33
CA SER A 45 12.05 7.81 3.25
C SER A 45 11.72 6.33 3.02
N GLY A 46 11.46 5.58 4.10
CA GLY A 46 11.02 4.19 4.03
C GLY A 46 9.65 4.04 3.37
N ALA A 47 8.67 4.86 3.75
CA ALA A 47 7.32 4.83 3.21
C ALA A 47 7.28 5.24 1.72
N ILE A 48 7.98 6.31 1.34
CA ILE A 48 8.09 6.73 -0.06
C ILE A 48 8.81 5.66 -0.90
N GLY A 49 9.85 5.03 -0.36
CA GLY A 49 10.55 3.92 -1.00
C GLY A 49 9.65 2.69 -1.21
N ALA A 50 8.93 2.27 -0.16
CA ALA A 50 7.99 1.15 -0.23
C ALA A 50 6.86 1.41 -1.23
N LEU A 51 6.29 2.62 -1.21
CA LEU A 51 5.27 3.07 -2.15
C LEU A 51 5.79 3.05 -3.60
N GLY A 52 7.02 3.51 -3.82
CA GLY A 52 7.68 3.45 -5.12
C GLY A 52 7.87 2.03 -5.64
N VAL A 53 8.33 1.11 -4.79
CA VAL A 53 8.52 -0.32 -5.15
C VAL A 53 7.18 -0.98 -5.50
N MET A 54 6.15 -0.78 -4.68
CA MET A 54 4.82 -1.32 -4.92
C MET A 54 4.24 -0.82 -6.24
N THR A 55 4.36 0.48 -6.50
CA THR A 55 3.90 1.11 -7.73
C THR A 55 4.65 0.59 -8.96
N ALA A 56 5.98 0.44 -8.87
CA ALA A 56 6.81 -0.06 -9.95
C ALA A 56 6.49 -1.53 -10.30
N LEU A 57 6.32 -2.37 -9.29
CA LEU A 57 5.92 -3.78 -9.49
C LEU A 57 4.54 -3.87 -10.14
N SER A 58 3.57 -3.08 -9.67
CA SER A 58 2.22 -3.02 -10.24
C SER A 58 2.23 -2.53 -11.68
N ALA A 59 2.97 -1.46 -11.98
CA ALA A 59 3.09 -0.92 -13.34
C ALA A 59 3.78 -1.91 -14.29
N ALA A 60 4.83 -2.59 -13.84
CA ALA A 60 5.53 -3.62 -14.63
C ALA A 60 4.61 -4.82 -14.92
N MET A 61 3.83 -5.29 -13.95
CA MET A 61 2.82 -6.32 -14.16
C MET A 61 1.70 -5.83 -15.09
N GLY A 62 1.21 -4.61 -14.91
CA GLY A 62 0.16 -4.03 -15.75
C GLY A 62 0.59 -3.85 -17.21
N TRP A 63 1.89 -3.64 -17.46
CA TRP A 63 2.46 -3.63 -18.79
C TRP A 63 2.71 -5.04 -19.36
N ALA A 64 3.15 -5.98 -18.52
CA ALA A 64 3.47 -7.35 -18.95
C ALA A 64 2.22 -8.22 -19.18
N ALA A 65 1.18 -8.06 -18.36
CA ALA A 65 -0.02 -8.91 -18.40
C ALA A 65 -0.79 -8.86 -19.74
N PRO A 66 -0.99 -7.70 -20.40
CA PRO A 66 -1.63 -7.62 -21.71
C PRO A 66 -0.78 -8.22 -22.84
N ASN A 67 0.55 -8.30 -22.65
CA ASN A 67 1.47 -8.79 -23.68
C ASN A 67 1.56 -10.33 -23.68
N LEU A 68 1.10 -10.99 -22.61
CA LEU A 68 1.11 -12.45 -22.45
C LEU A 68 -0.26 -13.11 -22.77
N ILE A 69 -1.37 -12.37 -22.73
CA ILE A 69 -2.74 -12.93 -22.77
C ILE A 69 -3.65 -12.12 -23.71
N SER A 70 -4.38 -12.82 -24.60
CA SER A 70 -5.36 -12.23 -25.52
C SER A 70 -6.42 -11.40 -24.78
N LYS A 71 -6.77 -10.21 -25.32
CA LYS A 71 -7.68 -9.22 -24.70
C LYS A 71 -9.02 -9.80 -24.24
N GLU A 72 -9.58 -10.77 -24.97
CA GLU A 72 -10.86 -11.39 -24.62
C GLU A 72 -10.75 -12.23 -23.35
N ILE A 73 -9.66 -12.99 -23.19
CA ILE A 73 -9.43 -13.84 -22.00
C ILE A 73 -9.17 -12.96 -20.78
N THR A 74 -8.35 -11.91 -20.92
CA THR A 74 -8.07 -10.97 -19.84
C THR A 74 -9.34 -10.26 -19.36
N HIS A 75 -10.28 -9.94 -20.25
CA HIS A 75 -11.55 -9.32 -19.87
C HIS A 75 -12.40 -10.26 -19.01
N TYR A 76 -12.62 -11.50 -19.44
CA TYR A 76 -13.39 -12.48 -18.66
C TYR A 76 -12.71 -12.84 -17.33
N LEU A 77 -11.37 -12.98 -17.32
CA LEU A 77 -10.61 -13.20 -16.10
C LEU A 77 -10.72 -12.02 -15.14
N ALA A 78 -10.63 -10.78 -15.62
CA ALA A 78 -10.78 -9.59 -14.78
C ALA A 78 -12.17 -9.54 -14.14
N VAL A 79 -13.23 -9.83 -14.89
CA VAL A 79 -14.60 -9.91 -14.36
C VAL A 79 -14.70 -10.98 -13.27
N GLY A 80 -14.21 -12.20 -13.54
CA GLY A 80 -14.24 -13.30 -12.57
C GLY A 80 -13.44 -12.99 -11.29
N LEU A 81 -12.22 -12.47 -11.43
CA LEU A 81 -11.37 -12.07 -10.32
C LEU A 81 -11.99 -10.92 -9.53
N PHE A 82 -12.61 -9.95 -10.20
CA PHE A 82 -13.27 -8.81 -9.54
C PHE A 82 -14.45 -9.27 -8.68
N PHE A 83 -15.31 -10.15 -9.18
CA PHE A 83 -16.41 -10.70 -8.38
C PHE A 83 -15.91 -11.59 -7.24
N PHE A 84 -14.87 -12.41 -7.46
CA PHE A 84 -14.30 -13.26 -6.43
C PHE A 84 -13.63 -12.46 -5.31
N PHE A 85 -12.69 -11.57 -5.65
CA PHE A 85 -11.98 -10.75 -4.66
C PHE A 85 -12.88 -9.70 -4.02
N GLY A 86 -13.76 -9.07 -4.80
CA GLY A 86 -14.74 -8.10 -4.27
C GLY A 86 -15.72 -8.76 -3.30
N GLY A 87 -16.24 -9.93 -3.65
CA GLY A 87 -17.12 -10.71 -2.77
C GLY A 87 -16.41 -11.21 -1.51
N ARG A 88 -15.18 -11.72 -1.64
CA ARG A 88 -14.36 -12.15 -0.50
C ARG A 88 -14.05 -10.98 0.44
N SER A 89 -13.65 -9.83 -0.10
CA SER A 89 -13.37 -8.62 0.67
C SER A 89 -14.61 -8.08 1.38
N LEU A 90 -15.77 -8.10 0.72
CA LEU A 90 -17.04 -7.73 1.33
C LEU A 90 -17.47 -8.72 2.43
N TYR A 91 -17.28 -10.02 2.22
CA TYR A 91 -17.56 -11.03 3.24
C TYR A 91 -16.66 -10.86 4.46
N GLU A 92 -15.35 -10.67 4.24
CA GLU A 92 -14.36 -10.52 5.31
C GLU A 92 -14.58 -9.22 6.09
N SER A 93 -14.88 -8.10 5.43
CA SER A 93 -15.23 -6.85 6.12
C SER A 93 -16.55 -6.92 6.89
N VAL A 94 -17.55 -7.65 6.41
CA VAL A 94 -18.86 -7.77 7.08
C VAL A 94 -18.84 -8.79 8.22
N VAL A 95 -18.05 -9.86 8.09
CA VAL A 95 -17.94 -10.93 9.10
C VAL A 95 -16.86 -10.65 10.14
N ALA A 96 -15.77 -9.98 9.75
CA ALA A 96 -14.60 -9.70 10.61
C ALA A 96 -14.47 -8.20 10.93
N TRP A 97 -15.56 -7.56 11.35
CA TRP A 97 -15.58 -6.16 11.79
C TRP A 97 -14.91 -5.93 13.17
N ASP A 98 -13.81 -6.64 13.45
CA ASP A 98 -13.02 -6.56 14.69
C ASP A 98 -11.49 -6.45 14.43
N GLY A 99 -10.97 -6.96 13.31
CA GLY A 99 -9.54 -7.20 13.17
C GLY A 99 -8.67 -6.05 12.62
N GLY A 100 -9.08 -4.79 12.74
CA GLY A 100 -8.22 -3.65 12.38
C GLY A 100 -7.32 -3.19 13.53
N GLY A 101 -7.76 -3.44 14.77
CA GLY A 101 -7.04 -3.08 15.99
C GLY A 101 -5.96 -4.09 16.39
N ASP A 102 -6.19 -5.38 16.13
CA ASP A 102 -5.31 -6.46 16.61
C ASP A 102 -3.96 -6.48 15.91
N GLU A 103 -3.88 -6.27 14.59
CA GLU A 103 -2.60 -6.23 13.87
C GLU A 103 -1.75 -5.02 14.29
N LEU A 104 -2.38 -3.89 14.62
CA LEU A 104 -1.69 -2.69 15.11
C LEU A 104 -1.23 -2.85 16.57
N ALA A 105 -2.05 -3.47 17.41
CA ALA A 105 -1.74 -3.74 18.81
C ALA A 105 -0.66 -4.84 18.96
N GLU A 106 -0.68 -5.86 18.11
CA GLU A 106 0.34 -6.93 18.07
C GLU A 106 1.68 -6.39 17.57
N VAL A 107 1.69 -5.59 16.50
CA VAL A 107 2.91 -4.91 16.02
C VAL A 107 3.44 -3.91 17.05
N GLU A 108 2.57 -3.20 17.78
CA GLU A 108 3.00 -2.32 18.88
C GLU A 108 3.59 -3.10 20.05
N ALA A 109 3.03 -4.26 20.39
CA ALA A 109 3.55 -5.13 21.46
C ALA A 109 4.89 -5.77 21.08
N GLU A 110 5.02 -6.29 19.85
CA GLU A 110 6.24 -6.97 19.38
C GLU A 110 7.40 -5.97 19.18
N LEU A 111 7.12 -4.75 18.69
CA LEU A 111 8.12 -3.70 18.53
C LEU A 111 8.53 -3.04 19.86
N ALA A 112 7.63 -2.93 20.84
CA ALA A 112 7.98 -2.44 22.18
C ALA A 112 8.99 -3.35 22.90
N ASP A 113 8.91 -4.67 22.67
CA ASP A 113 9.83 -5.67 23.21
C ASP A 113 11.23 -5.60 22.56
N GLU A 114 11.34 -5.12 21.32
CA GLU A 114 12.63 -4.91 20.63
C GLU A 114 13.37 -3.63 21.08
N ASP A 115 12.64 -2.53 21.32
CA ASP A 115 13.22 -1.28 21.82
C ASP A 115 13.82 -1.44 23.22
N GLU A 116 13.18 -2.23 24.11
CA GLU A 116 13.72 -2.50 25.45
C GLU A 116 15.01 -3.35 25.40
N LYS A 117 15.12 -4.26 24.42
CA LYS A 117 16.32 -5.09 24.20
C LYS A 117 17.49 -4.30 23.61
N LYS A 118 17.23 -3.30 22.75
CA LYS A 118 18.29 -2.43 22.21
C LYS A 118 18.83 -1.44 23.25
N GLY A 119 18.03 -0.99 24.21
CA GLY A 119 18.47 -0.14 25.32
C GLY A 119 19.44 -0.80 26.31
N LYS A 120 19.36 -2.13 26.48
CA LYS A 120 20.24 -2.88 27.40
C LYS A 120 21.61 -3.25 26.81
N LYS A 121 21.79 -3.21 25.48
CA LYS A 121 23.07 -3.53 24.82
C LYS A 121 24.01 -2.33 24.62
N GLY A 122 23.58 -1.13 25.01
CA GLY A 122 24.34 0.12 24.85
C GLY A 122 25.02 0.66 26.12
N LYS A 123 25.12 -0.14 27.19
CA LYS A 123 25.95 0.18 28.37
C LYS A 123 27.11 -0.79 28.50
#